data_AF-A0A101J4C9-F1
#
_entry.id   AF-A0A101J4C9-F1
#
_cell.length_a   1.000
_cell.length_b   1.000
_cell.length_c   1.000
_cell.angle_alpha   90.00
_cell.angle_beta   90.00
_cell.angle_gamma   90.00
#
_symmetry.space_group_name_H-M   'P 1'
#
loop_
_entity.id
_entity.type
_entity.pdbx_description
1 polymer ?
#
loop_
_entity_poly.entity_id
_entity_poly.type
_entity_poly.pdbx_seq_one_letter_code
_entity_poly.pdbx_strand_id
1 'polypeptide(L)' 'MAKLEFDQLLEAGAHFGHLKRKWNPAMAPYIFMERNGIHIIDLYKTIAKAEEAAAALKQIAKSICLPVFIAKERLNALLN' A
#
# COMPACT_ATOMS: atom_id res chain seq x y z
N MET A 1 -10.16 8.98 15.63
CA MET A 1 -10.07 8.14 14.41
C MET A 1 -9.04 7.07 14.68
N ALA A 2 -9.28 5.84 14.24
CA ALA A 2 -8.29 4.79 14.35
C ALA A 2 -7.04 5.20 13.57
N LYS A 3 -5.88 5.15 14.23
CA LYS A 3 -4.58 5.40 13.62
C LYS A 3 -4.03 4.06 13.15
N LEU A 4 -3.34 4.05 12.01
CA LEU A 4 -2.64 2.86 11.55
C LEU A 4 -1.36 2.69 12.36
N GLU A 5 -1.22 1.55 13.02
CA GLU A 5 -0.01 1.20 13.76
C GLU A 5 0.90 0.29 12.93
N PHE A 6 2.21 0.42 13.14
CA PHE A 6 3.21 -0.35 12.39
C PHE A 6 3.01 -1.87 12.56
N ASP A 7 2.80 -2.32 13.79
CA ASP A 7 2.67 -3.74 14.11
C ASP A 7 1.46 -4.37 13.42
N GLN A 8 0.35 -3.64 13.29
CA GLN A 8 -0.85 -4.11 12.59
C GLN A 8 -0.59 -4.34 11.10
N LEU A 9 0.17 -3.44 10.46
CA LEU A 9 0.55 -3.58 9.04
C LEU A 9 1.59 -4.69 8.82
N LEU A 10 2.46 -4.89 9.81
CA LEU A 10 3.46 -5.95 9.79
C LEU A 10 2.77 -7.33 9.88
N GLU A 11 1.87 -7.51 10.84
CA GLU A 11 1.09 -8.75 11.04
C GLU A 11 0.18 -9.05 9.85
N ALA A 12 -0.42 -8.04 9.24
CA ALA A 12 -1.24 -8.19 8.03
C ALA A 12 -0.43 -8.52 6.76
N GLY A 13 0.90 -8.48 6.81
CA GLY A 13 1.75 -8.75 5.65
C GLY A 13 1.74 -7.65 4.58
N ALA A 14 1.32 -6.42 4.92
CA ALA A 14 1.17 -5.31 3.98
C ALA A 14 2.50 -4.76 3.43
N HIS A 15 3.64 -5.20 3.99
CA HIS A 15 4.98 -4.78 3.59
C HIS A 15 5.55 -5.56 2.40
N PHE A 16 4.93 -6.67 1.99
CA PHE A 16 5.40 -7.46 0.86
C PHE A 16 5.01 -6.81 -0.47
N GLY A 17 6.02 -6.42 -1.26
CA GLY A 17 5.86 -5.90 -2.62
C GLY A 17 5.94 -6.98 -3.69
N HIS A 18 6.24 -6.56 -4.91
CA HIS A 18 6.43 -7.45 -6.05
C HIS A 18 7.88 -7.93 -6.20
N LEU A 19 8.05 -8.93 -7.07
CA LEU A 19 9.37 -9.41 -7.50
C LEU A 19 10.15 -8.29 -8.21
N LYS A 20 11.48 -8.26 -8.01
CA LYS A 20 12.40 -7.28 -8.64
C LYS A 20 12.27 -7.13 -10.15
N ARG A 21 11.88 -8.20 -10.86
CA ARG A 21 11.69 -8.13 -12.33
C ARG A 21 10.41 -7.42 -12.77
N LYS A 22 9.44 -7.24 -11.88
CA LYS A 22 8.09 -6.67 -12.16
C LYS A 22 7.82 -5.43 -11.30
N TRP A 23 8.85 -4.66 -10.98
CA TRP A 23 8.72 -3.43 -10.19
C TRP A 23 8.72 -2.18 -11.09
N ASN A 24 8.12 -1.11 -10.60
CA ASN A 24 8.15 0.20 -11.24
C ASN A 24 9.29 1.04 -10.62
N PRO A 25 10.25 1.58 -11.39
CA PRO A 25 11.34 2.41 -10.87
C PRO A 25 10.90 3.60 -10.01
N ALA A 26 9.71 4.16 -10.26
CA ALA A 26 9.15 5.24 -9.46
C ALA A 26 8.85 4.84 -8.00
N MET A 27 8.84 3.53 -7.69
CA MET A 27 8.67 3.00 -6.33
C MET A 27 9.97 2.98 -5.52
N ALA A 28 11.12 3.30 -6.12
CA ALA A 28 12.42 3.29 -5.44
C ALA A 28 12.43 4.01 -4.07
N PRO A 29 11.87 5.22 -3.90
CA PRO A 29 11.88 5.89 -2.61
C PRO A 29 11.00 5.24 -1.54
N TYR A 30 10.11 4.31 -1.90
CA TYR A 30 9.19 3.62 -0.97
C TYR A 30 9.67 2.20 -0.62
N ILE A 31 10.72 1.71 -1.28
CA ILE A 31 11.31 0.39 -1.01
C ILE A 31 12.31 0.53 0.13
N PHE A 32 12.13 -0.27 1.18
CA PHE A 32 13.05 -0.35 2.31
C PHE A 32 14.26 -1.23 1.96
N MET A 33 14.01 -2.46 1.48
CA MET A 33 15.06 -3.39 1.08
C MET A 33 14.54 -4.47 0.13
N GLU A 34 15.44 -5.33 -0.35
CA GLU A 34 15.12 -6.54 -1.12
C GLU A 34 15.51 -7.78 -0.31
N ARG A 35 14.62 -8.77 -0.22
CA ARG A 35 14.90 -10.07 0.40
C ARG A 35 14.33 -11.18 -0.48
N ASN A 36 15.17 -12.15 -0.85
CA ASN A 36 14.79 -13.27 -1.72
C ASN A 36 14.12 -12.83 -3.04
N GLY A 37 14.57 -11.70 -3.62
CA GLY A 37 14.03 -11.17 -4.87
C GLY A 37 12.67 -10.45 -4.76
N ILE A 38 12.14 -10.28 -3.54
CA ILE A 38 10.90 -9.54 -3.25
C ILE A 38 11.27 -8.19 -2.64
N HIS A 39 10.64 -7.12 -3.10
CA HIS A 39 10.77 -5.80 -2.49
C HIS A 39 9.97 -5.71 -1.20
N ILE A 40 10.61 -5.23 -0.14
CA ILE A 40 9.98 -4.90 1.14
C ILE A 40 9.70 -3.41 1.14
N ILE A 41 8.44 -3.04 1.38
CA ILE A 41 7.96 -1.66 1.39
C ILE A 41 8.17 -1.06 2.79
N ASP A 42 8.55 0.21 2.83
CA ASP A 42 8.72 0.99 4.05
C ASP A 42 7.36 1.33 4.67
N LEU A 43 7.01 0.66 5.77
CA LEU A 43 5.72 0.86 6.45
C LEU A 43 5.59 2.24 7.11
N TYR A 44 6.67 2.88 7.52
CA TYR A 44 6.59 4.23 8.11
C TYR A 44 6.12 5.25 7.05
N LYS A 45 6.63 5.12 5.82
CA LYS A 45 6.17 5.92 4.68
C LYS A 45 4.72 5.59 4.33
N THR A 46 4.32 4.33 4.39
CA THR A 46 2.94 3.90 4.16
C THR A 46 1.98 4.54 5.16
N ILE A 47 2.31 4.55 6.46
CA ILE A 47 1.47 5.18 7.50
C ILE A 47 1.31 6.67 7.22
N ALA A 48 2.42 7.40 6.98
CA ALA A 48 2.37 8.83 6.70
C ALA A 48 1.52 9.16 5.45
N LYS A 49 1.66 8.38 4.37
CA LYS A 49 0.89 8.57 3.13
C LYS A 49 -0.58 8.17 3.29
N ALA A 50 -0.88 7.16 4.10
CA ALA A 50 -2.25 6.77 4.41
C ALA A 50 -2.99 7.86 5.20
N GLU A 51 -2.32 8.54 6.13
CA GLU A 51 -2.89 9.69 6.84
C GLU A 51 -3.18 10.87 5.89
N GLU A 52 -2.26 11.17 4.97
CA GLU A 52 -2.44 12.19 3.93
C GLU A 52 -3.63 11.86 3.01
N ALA A 53 -3.72 10.62 2.53
CA ALA A 53 -4.83 10.14 1.71
C ALA A 53 -6.17 10.19 2.45
N ALA A 54 -6.20 9.79 3.72
CA ALA A 54 -7.40 9.85 4.55
C ALA A 54 -7.86 11.30 4.78
N ALA A 55 -6.93 12.25 4.93
CA ALA A 55 -7.25 13.67 5.02
C ALA A 55 -7.85 14.20 3.70
N ALA A 56 -7.24 13.85 2.56
CA ALA A 56 -7.76 14.22 1.24
C ALA A 56 -9.16 13.65 0.98
N LEU A 57 -9.40 12.37 1.31
CA LEU A 57 -10.71 11.73 1.18
C LEU A 57 -11.78 12.41 2.03
N LYS A 58 -11.45 12.85 3.26
CA LYS A 58 -12.40 13.64 4.07
C LYS A 58 -12.75 14.98 3.44
N GLN A 59 -11.80 15.64 2.76
CA GLN A 59 -12.08 16.87 2.04
C GLN A 59 -12.98 16.63 0.83
N ILE A 60 -12.70 15.56 0.06
CA ILE A 60 -13.52 15.17 -1.09
C ILE A 60 -14.94 14.77 -0.63
N ALA A 61 -15.08 14.02 0.46
CA ALA A 61 -16.37 13.60 0.99
C ALA A 61 -17.24 14.77 1.51
N LYS A 62 -16.61 15.91 1.85
CA LYS A 62 -17.35 17.15 2.17
C LYS A 62 -17.86 17.85 0.92
N SER A 63 -17.21 17.64 -0.23
CA SER A 63 -17.72 18.08 -1.53
C SER A 63 -18.79 17.11 -2.03
N ILE A 64 -19.69 17.54 -2.91
CA ILE A 64 -20.75 16.69 -3.51
C ILE A 64 -20.17 15.62 -4.47
N CYS A 65 -18.84 15.47 -4.54
CA CYS A 65 -18.18 14.44 -5.33
C CYS A 65 -18.08 13.13 -4.54
N LEU A 66 -18.83 12.12 -4.97
CA LEU A 66 -18.81 10.79 -4.39
C LEU A 66 -17.54 10.03 -4.82
N PRO A 67 -16.78 9.42 -3.87
CA PRO A 67 -15.64 8.58 -4.22
C PRO A 67 -16.11 7.31 -4.93
N VAL A 68 -15.48 6.98 -6.06
CA VAL A 68 -15.74 5.74 -6.82
C VAL A 68 -14.74 4.67 -6.40
N PHE A 69 -15.25 3.49 -6.02
CA PHE A 69 -14.44 2.32 -5.72
C PHE A 69 -14.43 1.36 -6.90
N ILE A 70 -13.24 0.99 -7.38
CA ILE A 70 -13.06 0.00 -8.45
C ILE A 70 -12.28 -1.16 -7.85
N ALA A 71 -12.90 -2.35 -7.82
CA ALA A 71 -12.25 -3.59 -7.44
C ALA A 71 -12.20 -4.52 -8.67
N LYS A 72 -11.00 -4.98 -9.03
CA LYS A 72 -10.81 -6.04 -10.03
C LYS A 72 -9.82 -7.04 -9.47
N GLU A 73 -10.31 -8.22 -9.13
CA GLU A 73 -9.48 -9.28 -8.56
C GLU A 73 -8.98 -10.21 -9.66
N ARG A 74 -7.67 -10.44 -9.72
CA ARG A 74 -7.08 -11.51 -10.51
C ARG A 74 -6.06 -12.24 -9.63
N LEU A 75 -6.56 -13.09 -8.76
CA LEU A 75 -5.74 -13.99 -7.96
C LEU A 75 -5.19 -15.09 -8.90
N ASN A 76 -3.99 -14.92 -9.42
CA ASN A 76 -3.28 -16.02 -10.06
C ASN A 76 -2.85 -16.99 -8.97
N ALA A 77 -3.69 -18.00 -8.71
CA ALA A 77 -3.28 -19.22 -8.05
C ALA A 77 -2.25 -19.93 -8.94
N LEU A 78 -0.97 -19.78 -8.60
CA LEU A 78 0.09 -20.70 -9.03
C LEU A 78 0.72 -21.29 -7.78
N LEU A 79 0.00 -22.24 -7.20
CA LEU A 79 0.53 -23.32 -6.36
C LEU A 79 -0.28 -24.58 -6.68
N ASN A 80 0.11 -25.21 -7.79
CA ASN A 80 0.19 -26.66 -8.09
C ASN A 80 0.14 -26.85 -9.62
#